data_AF-A0A5J6V5F6-F1
#
_entry.id   AF-A0A5J6V5F6-F1
#
_cell.length_a   1.000
_cell.length_b   1.000
_cell.length_c   1.000
_cell.angle_alpha   90.00
_cell.angle_beta   90.00
_cell.angle_gamma   90.00
#
_symmetry.space_group_name_H-M   'P 1'
#
loop_
_entity.id
_entity.type
_entity.pdbx_description
1 polymer ?
#
loop_
_entity_poly.entity_id
_entity_poly.type
_entity_poly.pdbx_seq_one_letter_code
_entity_poly.pdbx_strand_id
1 'polypeptide(L)'
;MIGTLHGGEIVLLILAALILLGPSRLPGYAAKLGQGVRYLRDLAEGAKGQIEEELGPTFQDIDWRQLDPRQYDPRRIVRDALAAPPSRPAKEAASGRTDQAAPDPRPTLRASALHDPSLPTPFDVDAT
;
A
#
# COMPACT_ATOMS: atom_id res chain seq x y z
N MET A 1 8.96 -27.64 -5.94
CA MET A 1 8.16 -28.11 -7.09
C MET A 1 6.70 -28.00 -6.70
N ILE A 2 6.06 -26.86 -6.99
CA ILE A 2 4.60 -26.73 -6.85
C ILE A 2 4.06 -27.21 -8.19
N GLY A 3 3.53 -28.43 -8.21
CA GLY A 3 2.95 -29.05 -9.39
C GLY A 3 1.85 -28.16 -9.95
N THR A 4 1.70 -28.18 -11.26
CA THR A 4 0.60 -27.53 -11.98
C THR A 4 -0.73 -27.81 -11.26
N LEU A 5 -1.52 -26.78 -10.96
CA LEU A 5 -2.79 -26.94 -10.26
C LEU A 5 -3.67 -27.94 -11.03
N HIS A 6 -3.84 -29.14 -10.50
CA HIS A 6 -4.67 -30.16 -11.13
C HIS A 6 -6.11 -30.00 -10.61
N GLY A 7 -7.11 -30.29 -11.43
CA GLY A 7 -8.53 -30.15 -11.04
C GLY A 7 -8.90 -30.87 -9.72
N GLY A 8 -8.13 -31.90 -9.33
CA GLY A 8 -8.28 -32.59 -8.05
C GLY A 8 -7.93 -31.75 -6.81
N GLU A 9 -6.99 -30.81 -6.90
CA GLU A 9 -6.62 -29.95 -5.76
C GLU A 9 -7.72 -28.94 -5.43
N ILE A 10 -8.45 -28.46 -6.45
CA ILE A 10 -9.64 -27.60 -6.22
C ILE A 10 -10.72 -28.38 -5.44
N VAL A 11 -10.95 -29.65 -5.79
CA VAL A 11 -11.91 -30.50 -5.05
C VAL A 11 -11.46 -30.70 -3.61
N LEU A 12 -10.15 -30.91 -3.36
CA LEU A 12 -9.60 -31.01 -2.02
C LEU A 12 -9.82 -29.73 -1.20
N LEU A 13 -9.60 -28.56 -1.81
CA LEU A 13 -9.82 -27.26 -1.15
C LEU A 13 -11.29 -27.03 -0.81
N ILE A 14 -12.21 -27.37 -1.72
CA ILE A 14 -13.66 -27.29 -1.48
C ILE A 14 -14.04 -28.21 -0.32
N LEU A 15 -13.55 -29.46 -0.33
CA LEU A 15 -13.83 -30.41 0.75
C LEU A 15 -13.30 -29.92 2.10
N ALA A 16 -12.07 -29.41 2.13
CA ALA A 16 -11.48 -28.81 3.32
C ALA A 16 -12.32 -27.63 3.83
N ALA A 17 -12.75 -26.73 2.94
CA ALA A 17 -13.60 -25.59 3.29
C ALA A 17 -14.97 -26.04 3.86
N LEU A 18 -15.58 -27.08 3.28
CA LEU A 18 -16.84 -27.65 3.78
C LEU A 18 -16.68 -28.25 5.18
N ILE A 19 -15.54 -28.87 5.49
CA ILE A 19 -15.26 -29.43 6.83
C ILE A 19 -14.99 -28.31 7.84
N LEU A 20 -14.16 -27.33 7.48
CA LEU A 20 -13.72 -26.28 8.40
C LEU A 20 -14.85 -25.30 8.76
N LEU A 21 -15.65 -24.92 7.76
CA LEU A 21 -16.68 -23.90 7.89
C LEU A 21 -18.09 -24.49 8.05
N GLY A 22 -18.29 -25.73 7.60
CA GLY A 22 -19.58 -26.41 7.58
C GLY A 22 -20.37 -26.15 6.28
N PRO A 23 -20.97 -27.19 5.67
CA PRO A 23 -21.68 -27.07 4.39
C PRO A 23 -22.93 -26.18 4.46
N SER A 24 -23.55 -26.06 5.63
CA SER A 24 -24.74 -25.23 5.84
C SER A 24 -24.42 -23.74 5.97
N ARG A 25 -23.20 -23.37 6.36
CA ARG A 25 -22.80 -21.98 6.60
C ARG A 25 -22.12 -21.35 5.39
N LEU A 26 -21.39 -22.15 4.61
CA LEU A 26 -20.68 -21.73 3.39
C LEU A 26 -21.52 -20.90 2.40
N PRO A 27 -22.73 -21.33 1.97
CA PRO A 27 -23.53 -20.55 1.03
C PRO A 27 -23.97 -19.21 1.61
N GLY A 28 -24.25 -19.15 2.92
CA GLY A 28 -24.58 -17.91 3.60
C GLY A 28 -23.42 -16.92 3.64
N TYR A 29 -22.20 -17.40 3.92
CA TYR A 29 -21.01 -16.55 3.89
C TYR A 29 -20.61 -16.12 2.47
N ALA A 30 -20.70 -17.01 1.49
CA ALA A 30 -20.46 -16.68 0.09
C ALA A 30 -21.43 -15.60 -0.42
N ALA A 31 -22.71 -15.69 -0.04
CA ALA A 31 -23.70 -14.67 -0.36
C ALA A 31 -23.35 -13.31 0.25
N LYS A 32 -22.96 -13.27 1.53
CA LYS A 32 -22.52 -12.04 2.21
C LYS A 32 -21.28 -11.42 1.57
N LEU A 33 -20.29 -12.26 1.22
CA LEU A 33 -19.10 -11.82 0.50
C LEU A 33 -19.48 -11.23 -0.86
N GLY A 34 -20.33 -11.91 -1.62
CA GLY A 34 -20.81 -11.43 -2.93
C GLY A 34 -21.54 -10.10 -2.83
N GLN A 35 -22.39 -9.93 -1.81
CA GLN A 35 -23.05 -8.65 -1.52
C GLN A 35 -22.03 -7.55 -1.17
N GLY A 36 -21.03 -7.86 -0.34
CA GLY A 36 -19.97 -6.93 0.02
C GLY A 36 -19.10 -6.51 -1.16
N VAL A 37 -18.74 -7.45 -2.04
CA VAL A 37 -17.99 -7.16 -3.28
C VAL A 37 -18.80 -6.26 -4.20
N ARG A 38 -20.11 -6.51 -4.34
CA ARG A 38 -20.98 -5.68 -5.16
C ARG A 38 -21.10 -4.26 -4.60
N TYR A 39 -21.31 -4.14 -3.28
CA TYR A 39 -21.32 -2.85 -2.60
C TYR A 39 -20.00 -2.10 -2.77
N LEU A 40 -18.86 -2.79 -2.63
CA LEU A 40 -17.54 -2.19 -2.82
C LEU A 40 -17.34 -1.72 -4.27
N ARG A 41 -17.84 -2.48 -5.25
CA ARG A 41 -17.83 -2.08 -6.65
C ARG A 41 -18.67 -0.83 -6.87
N ASP A 42 -19.89 -0.80 -6.35
CA ASP A 42 -20.80 0.35 -6.49
C ASP A 42 -20.20 1.61 -5.84
N LEU A 43 -19.55 1.45 -4.68
CA LEU A 43 -18.80 2.51 -3.99
C LEU A 43 -17.62 3.01 -4.83
N ALA A 44 -16.84 2.09 -5.41
CA ALA A 44 -15.68 2.44 -6.24
C ALA A 44 -16.09 3.15 -7.54
N GLU A 45 -17.19 2.70 -8.17
CA GLU A 45 -17.75 3.34 -9.36
C GLU A 45 -18.30 4.75 -9.03
N GLY A 46 -18.99 4.91 -7.90
CA GLY A 46 -19.47 6.22 -7.44
C GLY A 46 -18.34 7.19 -7.10
N ALA A 47 -17.32 6.73 -6.37
CA ALA A 47 -16.14 7.54 -6.05
C ALA A 47 -15.37 7.95 -7.31
N LYS A 48 -15.22 7.04 -8.28
CA LYS A 48 -14.63 7.36 -9.58
C LYS A 48 -15.41 8.47 -10.29
N GLY A 49 -16.74 8.41 -10.29
CA GLY A 49 -17.60 9.44 -10.88
C GLY A 49 -17.40 10.82 -10.24
N GLN A 50 -17.43 10.89 -8.90
CA GLN A 50 -17.23 12.15 -8.15
C GLN A 50 -15.85 12.77 -8.45
N ILE A 51 -14.83 11.94 -8.48
CA ILE A 51 -13.45 12.35 -8.73
C ILE A 51 -13.25 12.82 -10.18
N GLU A 52 -13.90 12.16 -11.15
CA GLU A 52 -13.89 12.55 -12.56
C GLU A 52 -14.62 13.89 -12.79
N GLU A 53 -15.67 14.15 -12.02
CA GLU A 53 -16.49 15.36 -12.09
C GLU A 53 -15.81 16.58 -11.44
N GLU A 54 -15.08 16.38 -10.33
CA GLU A 54 -14.39 17.46 -9.60
C GLU A 54 -12.98 17.78 -10.12
N LEU A 55 -12.24 16.82 -10.69
CA LEU A 55 -10.88 17.06 -11.21
C LEU A 55 -10.83 17.33 -12.73
N GLY A 56 -11.97 17.17 -13.43
CA GLY A 56 -12.06 17.39 -14.87
C GLY A 56 -11.09 16.49 -15.67
N PRO A 57 -10.92 16.74 -16.98
CA PRO A 57 -10.15 15.87 -17.90
C PRO A 57 -8.69 15.59 -17.49
N THR A 58 -8.16 16.29 -16.49
CA THR A 58 -6.86 16.02 -15.84
C THR A 58 -6.80 14.65 -15.14
N PHE A 59 -7.93 13.98 -14.88
CA PHE A 59 -7.99 12.61 -14.34
C PHE A 59 -7.77 11.52 -15.41
N GLN A 60 -7.88 11.84 -16.70
CA GLN A 60 -7.59 10.91 -17.81
C GLN A 60 -6.10 10.65 -17.99
N ASP A 61 -5.23 11.54 -17.51
CA ASP A 61 -3.77 11.40 -17.59
C ASP A 61 -3.17 10.58 -16.42
N ILE A 62 -3.97 10.20 -15.41
CA ILE A 62 -3.54 9.21 -14.42
C ILE A 62 -3.64 7.85 -15.07
N ASP A 63 -2.49 7.37 -15.52
CA ASP A 63 -2.29 6.16 -16.29
C ASP A 63 -2.61 4.89 -15.46
N TRP A 64 -3.90 4.56 -15.31
CA TRP A 64 -4.39 3.37 -14.58
C TRP A 64 -3.79 2.06 -15.08
N ARG A 65 -3.24 2.05 -16.31
CA ARG A 65 -2.50 0.91 -16.89
C ARG A 65 -1.16 0.66 -16.20
N GLN A 66 -0.57 1.65 -15.54
CA GLN A 66 0.63 1.48 -14.71
C GLN A 66 0.31 0.90 -13.33
N LEU A 67 -0.94 1.02 -12.89
CA LEU A 67 -1.45 0.45 -11.63
C LEU A 67 -2.14 -0.92 -11.81
N ASP A 68 -2.19 -1.45 -13.04
CA ASP A 68 -2.65 -2.80 -13.31
C ASP A 68 -1.51 -3.77 -12.93
N PRO A 69 -1.64 -4.56 -11.83
CA PRO A 69 -0.55 -5.42 -11.33
C PRO A 69 -0.10 -6.49 -12.34
N ARG A 70 -0.89 -6.72 -13.41
CA ARG A 70 -0.54 -7.62 -14.51
C ARG A 70 0.31 -6.96 -15.60
N GLN A 71 0.38 -5.63 -15.64
CA GLN A 71 1.13 -4.87 -16.64
C GLN A 71 2.37 -4.17 -16.08
N TYR A 72 2.74 -4.43 -14.82
CA TYR A 72 4.06 -4.09 -14.28
C TYR A 72 5.12 -4.96 -14.98
N ASP A 73 5.58 -4.51 -16.14
CA ASP A 73 6.52 -5.24 -16.97
C ASP A 73 7.96 -4.92 -16.50
N PRO A 74 8.61 -5.81 -15.74
CA PRO A 74 9.88 -5.53 -15.04
C PRO A 74 11.01 -5.14 -16.01
N ARG A 75 10.87 -5.48 -17.29
CA ARG A 75 11.83 -5.17 -18.34
C ARG A 75 11.95 -3.68 -18.64
N ARG A 76 10.89 -2.89 -18.40
CA ARG A 76 10.95 -1.43 -18.59
C ARG A 76 11.91 -0.78 -17.59
N ILE A 77 11.82 -1.16 -16.32
CA ILE A 77 12.67 -0.64 -15.24
C ILE A 77 14.15 -0.92 -15.50
N VAL A 78 14.46 -2.11 -16.02
CA VAL A 78 15.84 -2.50 -16.39
C VAL A 78 16.35 -1.71 -17.59
N ARG A 79 15.50 -1.48 -18.60
CA ARG A 79 15.87 -0.67 -19.78
C ARG A 79 16.08 0.79 -19.42
N ASP A 80 15.26 1.35 -18.55
CA ASP A 80 15.42 2.71 -18.06
C ASP A 80 16.74 2.86 -17.26
N ALA A 81 17.10 1.84 -16.47
CA ALA A 81 18.40 1.80 -15.78
C ALA A 81 19.61 1.65 -16.72
N LEU A 82 19.43 1.03 -17.89
CA LEU A 82 20.49 0.82 -18.88
C LEU A 82 20.61 1.97 -19.90
N ALA A 83 19.51 2.67 -20.17
CA ALA A 83 19.43 3.80 -21.09
C ALA A 83 19.70 5.15 -20.40
N ALA A 84 19.62 5.22 -19.07
CA ALA A 84 20.08 6.37 -18.32
C ALA A 84 21.62 6.50 -18.46
N PRO A 85 22.15 7.62 -18.99
CA PRO A 85 23.59 7.85 -18.96
C PRO A 85 24.06 7.90 -17.50
N PRO A 86 25.25 7.35 -17.18
CA PRO A 86 25.76 7.30 -15.82
C PRO A 86 25.95 8.74 -15.29
N SER A 87 24.93 9.25 -14.62
CA SER A 87 24.99 10.53 -13.93
C SER A 87 25.80 10.28 -12.67
N ARG A 88 27.08 10.68 -12.73
CA ARG A 88 28.04 10.71 -11.62
C ARG A 88 27.34 11.21 -10.35
N PRO A 89 27.36 10.47 -9.23
CA PRO A 89 26.80 11.01 -8.00
C PRO A 89 27.60 12.25 -7.64
N ALA A 90 26.97 13.43 -7.71
CA ALA A 90 27.52 14.68 -7.19
C ALA A 90 27.55 14.57 -5.66
N LYS A 91 28.55 13.86 -5.16
CA LYS A 91 28.81 13.65 -3.75
C LYS A 91 30.25 14.01 -3.43
N GLU A 92 30.75 15.10 -4.01
CA GLU A 92 32.13 15.54 -3.78
C GLU A 92 32.34 17.02 -4.14
N ALA A 93 31.58 17.91 -3.50
CA ALA A 93 31.90 19.34 -3.48
C ALA A 93 31.29 19.99 -2.24
N ALA A 94 31.91 19.77 -1.08
CA ALA A 94 31.98 20.72 0.05
C ALA A 94 32.47 20.01 1.32
N SER A 95 33.74 19.59 1.33
CA SER A 95 34.49 19.55 2.57
C SER A 95 35.31 20.84 2.63
N GLY A 96 35.16 21.61 3.72
CA GLY A 96 36.08 22.69 4.06
C GLY A 96 35.47 24.06 4.35
N ARG A 97 34.77 24.20 5.48
CA ARG A 97 34.90 25.40 6.31
C ARG A 97 34.56 25.10 7.77
N THR A 98 35.60 24.75 8.52
CA THR A 98 35.65 24.89 9.98
C THR A 98 35.72 26.37 10.28
N ASP A 99 34.74 26.93 10.99
CA ASP A 99 34.94 27.55 12.30
C ASP A 99 33.69 28.32 12.76
N GLN A 100 33.36 28.07 14.03
CA GLN A 100 32.84 29.02 15.02
C GLN A 100 31.36 28.90 15.48
N ALA A 101 31.28 28.53 16.78
CA ALA A 101 30.30 28.92 17.80
C ALA A 101 28.98 28.13 17.96
N ALA A 102 28.92 27.41 19.09
CA ALA A 102 27.75 26.85 19.77
C ALA A 102 26.74 27.94 20.22
N PRO A 103 25.45 27.65 20.54
CA PRO A 103 25.02 26.58 21.44
C PRO A 103 23.91 25.65 20.90
N ASP A 104 23.86 24.47 21.52
CA ASP A 104 22.83 23.43 21.40
C ASP A 104 21.40 24.00 21.61
N PRO A 105 20.40 23.52 20.85
CA PRO A 105 19.44 22.62 21.50
C PRO A 105 19.13 21.42 20.60
N ARG A 106 19.61 20.26 21.02
CA ARG A 106 19.28 18.96 20.43
C ARG A 106 17.75 18.79 20.32
N PRO A 107 17.18 18.45 19.16
CA PRO A 107 16.00 17.63 19.15
C PRO A 107 16.48 16.23 19.49
N THR A 108 16.55 15.93 20.79
CA THR A 108 16.53 14.53 21.19
C THR A 108 15.14 14.02 20.82
N LEU A 109 15.02 13.41 19.64
CA LEU A 109 13.96 12.45 19.36
C LEU A 109 14.09 11.40 20.47
N ARG A 110 13.34 11.62 21.55
CA ARG A 110 13.22 10.67 22.65
C ARG A 110 12.83 9.37 22.00
N ALA A 111 13.74 8.39 22.09
CA ALA A 111 13.42 6.99 21.92
C ALA A 111 12.07 6.75 22.59
N SER A 112 11.12 6.19 21.85
CA SER A 112 9.79 5.84 22.33
C SER A 112 9.89 5.32 23.76
N ALA A 113 9.50 6.16 24.70
CA ALA A 113 9.34 5.72 26.08
C ALA A 113 8.33 4.58 26.00
N LEU A 114 8.71 3.41 26.51
CA LEU A 114 7.76 2.34 26.82
C LEU A 114 6.54 3.00 27.46
N HIS A 115 5.39 2.84 26.83
CA HIS A 115 4.12 3.39 27.29
C HIS A 115 3.86 2.84 28.69
N ASP A 116 3.95 3.72 29.70
CA ASP A 116 3.65 3.38 31.09
C ASP A 116 2.13 3.56 31.31
N PRO A 117 1.36 2.48 31.47
CA PRO A 117 -0.10 2.54 31.60
C PRO A 117 -0.55 3.12 32.94
N SER A 118 0.36 3.37 33.89
CA SER A 118 0.04 3.98 35.18
C SER A 118 -0.01 5.52 35.13
N LEU A 119 0.44 6.12 34.03
CA LEU A 119 0.39 7.56 33.83
C LEU A 119 -0.77 7.96 32.91
N PRO A 120 -1.52 9.03 33.23
CA PRO A 120 -2.56 9.54 32.35
C PRO A 120 -1.96 10.02 31.03
N THR A 121 -2.67 9.75 29.92
CA THR A 121 -2.28 10.22 28.59
C THR A 121 -2.26 11.75 28.55
N PRO A 122 -1.17 12.39 28.08
CA PRO A 122 -1.10 13.84 27.97
C PRO A 122 -2.22 14.40 27.06
N PHE A 123 -2.82 15.52 27.46
CA PHE A 123 -3.85 16.18 26.68
C PHE A 123 -3.23 16.91 25.48
N ASP A 124 -3.80 16.69 24.28
CA ASP A 124 -3.37 17.33 23.05
C ASP A 124 -4.21 18.61 22.81
N VAL A 125 -3.54 19.76 22.77
CA VAL A 125 -4.18 21.08 22.68
C VAL A 125 -4.40 21.53 21.23
N ASP A 126 -3.86 20.81 20.25
CA ASP A 126 -3.97 21.17 18.83
C ASP A 126 -5.20 20.52 18.14
N ALA A 127 -5.99 19.72 18.86
CA ALA A 127 -7.18 19.03 18.36
C ALA A 127 -8.50 19.83 18.55
N THR A 128 -8.56 21.09 18.08
CA THR A 128 -9.79 21.92 18.05
C THR A 128 -10.42 21.96 16.66
#